data_AF-T4VLX2-F1
#
_entry.id   AF-T4VLX2-F1
#
_cell.length_a   1.000
_cell.length_b   1.000
_cell.length_c   1.000
_cell.angle_alpha   90.00
_cell.angle_beta   90.00
_cell.angle_gamma   90.00
#
_symmetry.space_group_name_H-M   'P 1'
#
loop_
_entity.id
_entity.type
_entity.pdbx_description
1 polymer ?
#
loop_
_entity_poly.entity_id
_entity_poly.type
_entity_poly.pdbx_seq_one_letter_code
_entity_poly.pdbx_strand_id
1 'polypeptide(L)'
;MEKQAKEYILRNINSFINNKTTITNKIKTFEIESGKKLNLENFIEFYNITLKEIYKTKNSFYRLCVNAKVKEDFCDIDEKCLSSGILRLTNTDSVKLLKFWIEILQSYKNENKIANLTDSEEKMLLMLHYTLYTKSPKELGVNNIIEFLKRLYSNRLMYEEILEVLKYNLNHIKVKTLSDELEFESNLEVHSTYTKEQILAAFGKNTIDKQYPLREGVLYIEEIKTDIFLITLNKVEKHFSPSTMYEDYAINDKLFNWQSQSRTSIDSPTGQRYVNHMNTNNNILLFVRENKREDGITSPYIYLGPADIVSYSGSKPINIVWKLKNTLPASIAVKVEKAL
;
A
#
# COMPACT_ATOMS: atom_id res chain seq x y z
N MET A 1 -7.24 -7.89 -26.11
CA MET A 1 -7.00 -6.50 -26.57
C MET A 1 -8.16 -5.54 -26.32
N GLU A 2 -9.41 -5.83 -26.70
CA GLU A 2 -10.55 -4.89 -26.52
C GLU A 2 -10.84 -4.45 -25.07
N LYS A 3 -10.70 -5.35 -24.09
CA LYS A 3 -11.00 -5.06 -22.67
C LYS A 3 -9.99 -4.09 -22.03
N GLN A 4 -8.70 -4.23 -22.35
CA GLN A 4 -7.64 -3.31 -21.92
C GLN A 4 -7.79 -1.93 -22.59
N ALA A 5 -8.15 -1.89 -23.88
CA ALA A 5 -8.45 -0.63 -24.57
C ALA A 5 -9.67 0.08 -23.95
N LYS A 6 -10.73 -0.65 -23.60
CA LYS A 6 -11.92 -0.11 -22.92
C LYS A 6 -11.60 0.40 -21.51
N GLU A 7 -10.85 -0.35 -20.72
CA GLU A 7 -10.40 0.11 -19.39
C GLU A 7 -9.48 1.34 -19.48
N TYR A 8 -8.60 1.39 -20.48
CA TYR A 8 -7.74 2.56 -20.74
C TYR A 8 -8.54 3.80 -21.16
N ILE A 9 -9.53 3.62 -22.04
CA ILE A 9 -10.44 4.69 -22.47
C ILE A 9 -11.28 5.19 -21.28
N LEU A 10 -11.88 4.29 -20.48
CA LEU A 10 -12.65 4.65 -19.29
C LEU A 10 -11.78 5.38 -18.23
N ARG A 11 -10.54 4.93 -18.01
CA ARG A 11 -9.59 5.60 -17.10
C ARG A 11 -9.19 6.99 -17.60
N ASN A 12 -8.96 7.16 -18.89
CA ASN A 12 -8.61 8.45 -19.50
C ASN A 12 -9.79 9.43 -19.53
N ILE A 13 -11.01 8.94 -19.73
CA ILE A 13 -12.22 9.75 -19.64
C ILE A 13 -12.42 10.22 -18.19
N ASN A 14 -12.33 9.34 -17.20
CA ASN A 14 -12.52 9.71 -15.79
C ASN A 14 -11.42 10.64 -15.24
N SER A 15 -10.15 10.48 -15.67
CA SER A 15 -9.06 11.39 -15.26
C SER A 15 -9.18 12.79 -15.89
N PHE A 16 -9.81 12.91 -17.06
CA PHE A 16 -10.22 14.21 -17.62
C PHE A 16 -11.42 14.81 -16.89
N ILE A 17 -12.35 13.96 -16.43
CA ILE A 17 -13.58 14.40 -15.73
C ILE A 17 -13.27 14.92 -14.32
N ASN A 18 -12.54 14.18 -13.50
CA ASN A 18 -12.37 14.48 -12.06
C ASN A 18 -11.04 15.20 -11.74
N ASN A 19 -10.82 16.37 -12.33
CA ASN A 19 -9.70 17.25 -11.98
C ASN A 19 -10.04 18.20 -10.81
N LYS A 20 -9.04 18.97 -10.33
CA LYS A 20 -9.20 19.93 -9.21
C LYS A 20 -10.42 20.84 -9.41
N THR A 21 -10.55 21.44 -10.58
CA THR A 21 -11.62 22.39 -10.90
C THR A 21 -12.98 21.69 -10.87
N THR A 22 -13.11 20.53 -11.52
CA THR A 22 -14.38 19.80 -11.55
C THR A 22 -14.82 19.37 -10.15
N ILE A 23 -13.91 18.80 -9.36
CA ILE A 23 -14.23 18.38 -7.98
C ILE A 23 -14.62 19.59 -7.13
N THR A 24 -13.91 20.71 -7.26
CA THR A 24 -14.25 21.95 -6.53
C THR A 24 -15.65 22.46 -6.91
N ASN A 25 -16.01 22.42 -8.19
CA ASN A 25 -17.35 22.80 -8.63
C ASN A 25 -18.43 21.86 -8.10
N LYS A 26 -18.19 20.54 -8.13
CA LYS A 26 -19.08 19.53 -7.55
C LYS A 26 -19.29 19.75 -6.05
N ILE A 27 -18.22 20.10 -5.32
CA ILE A 27 -18.32 20.41 -3.88
C ILE A 27 -19.20 21.63 -3.65
N LYS A 28 -19.05 22.68 -4.47
CA LYS A 28 -19.81 23.92 -4.35
C LYS A 28 -21.32 23.72 -4.51
N THR A 29 -21.75 22.81 -5.38
CA THR A 29 -23.17 22.54 -5.64
C THR A 29 -23.72 21.32 -4.90
N PHE A 30 -22.87 20.56 -4.19
CA PHE A 30 -23.22 19.28 -3.59
C PHE A 30 -24.47 19.32 -2.69
N GLU A 31 -24.55 20.25 -1.74
CA GLU A 31 -25.67 20.27 -0.78
C GLU A 31 -27.00 20.62 -1.48
N ILE A 32 -26.94 21.44 -2.53
CA ILE A 32 -28.11 21.81 -3.35
C ILE A 32 -28.55 20.62 -4.20
N GLU A 33 -27.61 19.92 -4.84
CA GLU A 33 -27.91 18.80 -5.75
C GLU A 33 -28.34 17.54 -4.99
N SER A 34 -27.74 17.27 -3.83
CA SER A 34 -27.96 16.02 -3.08
C SER A 34 -28.96 16.14 -1.93
N GLY A 35 -29.22 17.34 -1.42
CA GLY A 35 -29.98 17.55 -0.18
C GLY A 35 -29.31 17.00 1.09
N LYS A 36 -28.07 16.51 1.01
CA LYS A 36 -27.30 15.98 2.14
C LYS A 36 -26.27 17.00 2.62
N LYS A 37 -25.87 16.90 3.89
CA LYS A 37 -24.73 17.66 4.43
C LYS A 37 -23.43 17.24 3.75
N LEU A 38 -22.60 18.20 3.36
CA LEU A 38 -21.28 17.95 2.78
C LEU A 38 -20.33 17.29 3.78
N ASN A 39 -19.89 16.06 3.46
CA ASN A 39 -18.76 15.37 4.06
C ASN A 39 -18.14 14.42 3.01
N LEU A 40 -16.98 13.83 3.32
CA LEU A 40 -16.23 13.01 2.37
C LEU A 40 -17.06 11.81 1.85
N GLU A 41 -17.71 11.07 2.75
CA GLU A 41 -18.48 9.87 2.44
C GLU A 41 -19.69 10.19 1.56
N ASN A 42 -20.53 11.14 1.98
CA ASN A 42 -21.69 11.59 1.23
C ASN A 42 -21.32 12.10 -0.18
N PHE A 43 -20.19 12.82 -0.29
CA PHE A 43 -19.70 13.34 -1.56
C PHE A 43 -19.26 12.23 -2.51
N ILE A 44 -18.50 11.25 -2.01
CA ILE A 44 -18.03 10.09 -2.77
C ILE A 44 -19.21 9.27 -3.27
N GLU A 45 -20.16 8.95 -2.39
CA GLU A 45 -21.33 8.13 -2.74
C GLU A 45 -22.19 8.80 -3.81
N PHE A 46 -22.52 10.08 -3.64
CA PHE A 46 -23.44 10.79 -4.52
C PHE A 46 -22.90 10.93 -5.95
N TYR A 47 -21.62 11.30 -6.09
CA TYR A 47 -21.01 11.47 -7.41
C TYR A 47 -20.33 10.21 -7.95
N ASN A 48 -20.32 9.11 -7.18
CA ASN A 48 -19.60 7.88 -7.50
C ASN A 48 -18.13 8.13 -7.87
N ILE A 49 -17.45 8.95 -7.06
CA ILE A 49 -16.03 9.32 -7.24
C ILE A 49 -15.18 8.55 -6.22
N THR A 50 -14.05 8.00 -6.65
CA THR A 50 -13.14 7.30 -5.73
C THR A 50 -12.27 8.26 -4.93
N LEU A 51 -11.82 7.86 -3.73
CA LEU A 51 -10.81 8.59 -2.96
C LEU A 51 -9.58 8.92 -3.82
N LYS A 52 -9.11 7.95 -4.61
CA LYS A 52 -7.94 8.11 -5.49
C LYS A 52 -8.12 9.28 -6.45
N GLU A 53 -9.31 9.46 -7.03
CA GLU A 53 -9.60 10.59 -7.93
C GLU A 53 -9.56 11.94 -7.22
N ILE A 54 -10.06 12.02 -5.98
CA ILE A 54 -10.00 13.24 -5.16
C ILE A 54 -8.53 13.61 -4.87
N TYR A 55 -7.77 12.68 -4.30
CA TYR A 55 -6.42 12.98 -3.79
C TYR A 55 -5.34 13.03 -4.87
N LYS A 56 -5.59 12.48 -6.07
CA LYS A 56 -4.71 12.67 -7.25
C LYS A 56 -4.57 14.12 -7.66
N THR A 57 -5.52 14.98 -7.30
CA THR A 57 -5.44 16.42 -7.54
C THR A 57 -4.33 17.11 -6.75
N LYS A 58 -3.64 16.40 -5.84
CA LYS A 58 -2.64 16.93 -4.91
C LYS A 58 -3.19 17.95 -3.91
N ASN A 59 -4.51 17.97 -3.72
CA ASN A 59 -5.18 18.76 -2.70
C ASN A 59 -5.91 17.79 -1.76
N SER A 60 -5.99 18.13 -0.48
CA SER A 60 -6.92 17.46 0.43
C SER A 60 -8.37 17.82 0.07
N PHE A 61 -9.33 16.97 0.45
CA PHE A 61 -10.75 17.26 0.32
C PHE A 61 -11.12 18.55 1.06
N TYR A 62 -10.60 18.78 2.28
CA TYR A 62 -10.84 20.02 3.01
C TYR A 62 -10.28 21.24 2.29
N ARG A 63 -9.08 21.15 1.69
CA ARG A 63 -8.54 22.24 0.86
C ARG A 63 -9.41 22.50 -0.38
N LEU A 64 -10.01 21.47 -0.97
CA LEU A 64 -10.98 21.63 -2.06
C LEU A 64 -12.28 22.29 -1.57
N CYS A 65 -12.75 22.01 -0.35
CA CYS A 65 -13.87 22.70 0.27
C CYS A 65 -13.60 24.20 0.52
N VAL A 66 -12.37 24.56 0.93
CA VAL A 66 -11.94 25.96 1.02
C VAL A 66 -11.98 26.64 -0.36
N ASN A 67 -11.43 25.99 -1.39
CA ASN A 67 -11.46 26.52 -2.75
C ASN A 67 -12.90 26.72 -3.28
N ALA A 68 -13.83 25.86 -2.85
CA ALA A 68 -15.25 25.94 -3.19
C ALA A 68 -16.01 26.99 -2.35
N LYS A 69 -15.36 27.62 -1.36
CA LYS A 69 -15.93 28.59 -0.42
C LYS A 69 -17.05 28.02 0.46
N VAL A 70 -17.00 26.71 0.75
CA VAL A 70 -17.95 26.02 1.64
C VAL A 70 -17.33 25.62 2.98
N LYS A 71 -16.05 25.97 3.19
CA LYS A 71 -15.31 25.79 4.44
C LYS A 71 -14.39 27.01 4.65
N GLU A 72 -14.21 27.41 5.91
CA GLU A 72 -13.24 28.44 6.29
C GLU A 72 -11.81 28.00 5.95
N ASP A 73 -10.98 28.97 5.57
CA ASP A 73 -9.57 28.73 5.27
C ASP A 73 -8.81 28.31 6.55
N PHE A 74 -7.79 27.46 6.39
CA PHE A 74 -6.98 26.93 7.47
C PHE A 74 -5.50 26.85 7.06
N CYS A 75 -4.61 26.75 8.05
CA CYS A 75 -3.17 26.64 7.84
C CYS A 75 -2.59 25.55 8.74
N ASP A 76 -2.46 24.34 8.19
CA ASP A 76 -1.78 23.22 8.83
C ASP A 76 -0.33 23.14 8.32
N ILE A 77 0.64 23.02 9.23
CA ILE A 77 2.07 23.13 8.92
C ILE A 77 2.58 22.12 7.88
N ASP A 78 2.03 20.92 7.86
CA ASP A 78 2.41 19.81 6.97
C ASP A 78 1.38 19.55 5.85
N GLU A 79 0.42 20.45 5.63
CA GLU A 79 -0.74 20.21 4.72
C GLU A 79 -0.36 19.64 3.35
N LYS A 80 0.65 20.23 2.69
CA LYS A 80 1.10 19.79 1.35
C LYS A 80 1.64 18.35 1.36
N CYS A 81 2.45 18.03 2.39
CA CYS A 81 3.03 16.70 2.54
C CYS A 81 1.93 15.68 2.86
N LEU A 82 1.07 16.00 3.84
CA LEU A 82 -0.04 15.16 4.26
C LEU A 82 -1.05 14.92 3.13
N SER A 83 -1.35 15.92 2.30
CA SER A 83 -2.22 15.74 1.11
C SER A 83 -1.67 14.68 0.15
N SER A 84 -0.35 14.66 -0.05
CA SER A 84 0.32 13.64 -0.85
C SER A 84 0.37 12.28 -0.14
N GLY A 85 0.41 12.29 1.19
CA GLY A 85 0.32 11.11 2.05
C GLY A 85 -1.05 10.44 2.02
N ILE A 86 -2.12 11.22 2.08
CA ILE A 86 -3.50 10.70 2.03
C ILE A 86 -3.75 9.95 0.72
N LEU A 87 -3.18 10.42 -0.40
CA LEU A 87 -3.23 9.70 -1.67
C LEU A 87 -2.67 8.26 -1.55
N ARG A 88 -1.58 8.06 -0.81
CA ARG A 88 -1.05 6.71 -0.53
C ARG A 88 -1.97 5.94 0.41
N LEU A 89 -2.49 6.63 1.44
CA LEU A 89 -3.43 6.08 2.42
C LEU A 89 -4.70 5.50 1.77
N THR A 90 -5.14 6.03 0.63
CA THR A 90 -6.30 5.51 -0.12
C THR A 90 -6.19 4.04 -0.53
N ASN A 91 -4.99 3.46 -0.55
CA ASN A 91 -4.78 2.05 -0.89
C ASN A 91 -4.80 1.13 0.34
N THR A 92 -4.97 1.67 1.54
CA THR A 92 -4.94 0.87 2.78
C THR A 92 -6.24 0.08 2.92
N ASP A 93 -6.13 -1.24 2.97
CA ASP A 93 -7.24 -2.17 3.11
C ASP A 93 -6.98 -3.25 4.19
N SER A 94 -5.90 -3.14 4.96
CA SER A 94 -5.63 -3.99 6.13
C SER A 94 -6.57 -3.62 7.27
N VAL A 95 -7.44 -4.56 7.63
CA VAL A 95 -8.38 -4.44 8.74
C VAL A 95 -7.64 -4.16 10.05
N LYS A 96 -6.55 -4.87 10.31
CA LYS A 96 -5.71 -4.73 11.52
C LYS A 96 -5.17 -3.31 11.63
N LEU A 97 -4.51 -2.80 10.58
CA LEU A 97 -3.94 -1.46 10.58
C LEU A 97 -5.02 -0.38 10.66
N LEU A 98 -6.09 -0.49 9.88
CA LEU A 98 -7.16 0.50 9.86
C LEU A 98 -7.82 0.63 11.23
N LYS A 99 -8.18 -0.50 11.88
CA LYS A 99 -8.76 -0.48 13.23
C LYS A 99 -7.82 0.16 14.25
N PHE A 100 -6.57 -0.29 14.27
CA PHE A 100 -5.56 0.25 15.20
C PHE A 100 -5.32 1.74 14.98
N TRP A 101 -5.13 2.20 13.74
CA TRP A 101 -4.90 3.61 13.44
C TRP A 101 -6.11 4.48 13.78
N ILE A 102 -7.33 4.00 13.53
CA ILE A 102 -8.54 4.74 13.93
C ILE A 102 -8.60 4.86 15.45
N GLU A 103 -8.42 3.75 16.17
CA GLU A 103 -8.50 3.71 17.63
C GLU A 103 -7.45 4.62 18.27
N ILE A 104 -6.18 4.48 17.90
CA ILE A 104 -5.09 5.24 18.52
C ILE A 104 -5.20 6.75 18.22
N LEU A 105 -5.62 7.12 17.01
CA LEU A 105 -5.81 8.52 16.65
C LEU A 105 -7.05 9.11 17.36
N GLN A 106 -8.12 8.34 17.52
CA GLN A 106 -9.28 8.79 18.31
C GLN A 106 -8.95 8.96 19.79
N SER A 107 -8.23 7.99 20.38
CA SER A 107 -7.78 8.07 21.78
C SER A 107 -6.84 9.27 21.99
N TYR A 108 -5.87 9.48 21.09
CA TYR A 108 -4.98 10.66 21.17
C TYR A 108 -5.75 11.97 21.00
N LYS A 109 -6.74 12.04 20.09
CA LYS A 109 -7.61 13.22 19.94
C LYS A 109 -8.34 13.57 21.24
N ASN A 110 -8.86 12.57 21.94
CA ASN A 110 -9.68 12.75 23.14
C ASN A 110 -8.84 13.06 24.38
N GLU A 111 -7.73 12.37 24.57
CA GLU A 111 -6.96 12.44 25.83
C GLU A 111 -5.65 13.22 25.70
N ASN A 112 -5.21 13.53 24.48
CA ASN A 112 -3.91 14.15 24.19
C ASN A 112 -2.70 13.39 24.81
N LYS A 113 -2.89 12.09 25.03
CA LYS A 113 -1.91 11.13 25.55
C LYS A 113 -2.25 9.75 24.99
N ILE A 114 -1.28 8.87 25.00
CA ILE A 114 -1.47 7.44 24.75
C ILE A 114 -0.77 6.66 25.85
N ALA A 115 -1.26 5.44 26.11
CA ALA A 115 -0.59 4.49 26.99
C ALA A 115 0.75 4.03 26.37
N ASN A 116 1.52 3.27 27.14
CA ASN A 116 2.72 2.64 26.62
C ASN A 116 2.37 1.72 25.45
N LEU A 117 3.02 1.94 24.32
CA LEU A 117 2.85 1.13 23.12
C LEU A 117 3.76 -0.10 23.21
N THR A 118 3.25 -1.23 22.74
CA THR A 118 4.08 -2.40 22.44
C THR A 118 4.95 -2.15 21.21
N ASP A 119 6.04 -2.90 21.06
CA ASP A 119 6.90 -2.84 19.86
C ASP A 119 6.10 -3.05 18.57
N SER A 120 5.06 -3.88 18.63
CA SER A 120 4.15 -4.14 17.51
C SER A 120 3.34 -2.88 17.13
N GLU A 121 2.74 -2.22 18.11
CA GLU A 121 1.97 -0.99 17.93
C GLU A 121 2.86 0.18 17.47
N GLU A 122 4.08 0.28 17.97
CA GLU A 122 5.06 1.27 17.49
C GLU A 122 5.38 1.06 16.00
N LYS A 123 5.59 -0.20 15.57
CA LYS A 123 5.78 -0.53 14.15
C LYS A 123 4.55 -0.17 13.33
N MET A 124 3.34 -0.46 13.81
CA MET A 124 2.11 -0.11 13.11
C MET A 124 1.96 1.43 12.98
N LEU A 125 2.32 2.21 13.99
CA LEU A 125 2.36 3.67 13.86
C LEU A 125 3.46 4.15 12.91
N LEU A 126 4.61 3.48 12.89
CA LEU A 126 5.69 3.80 11.96
C LEU A 126 5.27 3.51 10.51
N MET A 127 4.48 2.47 10.27
CA MET A 127 3.84 2.21 8.99
C MET A 127 2.90 3.37 8.60
N LEU A 128 2.11 3.92 9.54
CA LEU A 128 1.29 5.12 9.28
C LEU A 128 2.16 6.33 8.94
N HIS A 129 3.23 6.57 9.71
CA HIS A 129 4.20 7.64 9.42
C HIS A 129 4.70 7.55 7.98
N TYR A 130 5.22 6.39 7.56
CA TYR A 130 5.74 6.21 6.21
C TYR A 130 4.65 6.21 5.11
N THR A 131 3.40 6.02 5.51
CA THR A 131 2.27 6.23 4.61
C THR A 131 2.06 7.73 4.37
N LEU A 132 2.07 8.54 5.43
CA LEU A 132 1.78 9.97 5.36
C LEU A 132 2.98 10.81 4.89
N TYR A 133 4.18 10.44 5.30
CA TYR A 133 5.44 11.15 5.05
C TYR A 133 6.41 10.28 4.26
N THR A 134 7.24 10.91 3.43
CA THR A 134 8.24 10.20 2.61
C THR A 134 9.65 10.25 3.19
N LYS A 135 9.85 10.85 4.37
CA LYS A 135 11.13 10.97 5.09
C LYS A 135 11.07 10.14 6.38
N SER A 136 12.21 9.74 6.95
CA SER A 136 12.19 9.15 8.30
C SER A 136 11.66 10.17 9.32
N PRO A 137 11.11 9.73 10.46
CA PRO A 137 10.74 10.63 11.55
C PRO A 137 11.87 11.59 11.94
N LYS A 138 13.11 11.08 12.09
CA LYS A 138 14.26 11.90 12.49
C LYS A 138 14.61 13.00 11.50
N GLU A 139 14.47 12.75 10.19
CA GLU A 139 14.64 13.78 9.15
C GLU A 139 13.58 14.89 9.21
N LEU A 140 12.46 14.65 9.90
CA LEU A 140 11.45 15.66 10.20
C LEU A 140 11.68 16.31 11.58
N GLY A 141 12.72 15.94 12.32
CA GLY A 141 12.93 16.40 13.69
C GLY A 141 12.03 15.70 14.71
N VAL A 142 11.55 14.49 14.40
CA VAL A 142 10.74 13.64 15.29
C VAL A 142 11.63 12.52 15.82
N ASN A 143 11.83 12.45 17.14
CA ASN A 143 12.80 11.55 17.77
C ASN A 143 12.18 10.25 18.29
N ASN A 144 10.86 10.17 18.38
CA ASN A 144 10.14 8.98 18.83
C ASN A 144 8.71 8.98 18.27
N ILE A 145 8.00 7.87 18.44
CA ILE A 145 6.67 7.68 17.86
C ILE A 145 5.59 8.58 18.50
N ILE A 146 5.78 8.98 19.76
CA ILE A 146 4.87 9.90 20.45
C ILE A 146 4.98 11.31 19.87
N GLU A 147 6.20 11.77 19.57
CA GLU A 147 6.44 13.04 18.88
C GLU A 147 5.84 13.04 17.47
N PHE A 148 5.82 11.89 16.77
CA PHE A 148 5.12 11.74 15.50
C PHE A 148 3.62 12.01 15.67
N LEU A 149 2.96 11.38 16.64
CA LEU A 149 1.54 11.61 16.91
C LEU A 149 1.26 13.07 17.28
N LYS A 150 2.11 13.68 18.11
CA LYS A 150 2.01 15.10 18.47
C LYS A 150 2.10 16.02 17.24
N ARG A 151 3.05 15.75 16.35
CA ARG A 151 3.21 16.49 15.09
C ARG A 151 2.01 16.28 14.16
N LEU A 152 1.53 15.04 14.03
CA LEU A 152 0.35 14.77 13.22
C LEU A 152 -0.85 15.54 13.77
N TYR A 153 -1.06 15.52 15.08
CA TYR A 153 -2.16 16.21 15.75
C TYR A 153 -2.06 17.74 15.73
N SER A 154 -0.87 18.32 15.56
CA SER A 154 -0.75 19.77 15.35
C SER A 154 -1.34 20.24 14.02
N ASN A 155 -1.60 19.31 13.08
CA ASN A 155 -2.27 19.58 11.82
C ASN A 155 -3.76 19.22 11.93
N ARG A 156 -4.54 20.06 12.61
CA ARG A 156 -5.86 19.70 13.14
C ARG A 156 -6.85 19.27 12.07
N LEU A 157 -6.88 19.99 10.95
CA LEU A 157 -7.84 19.75 9.88
C LEU A 157 -7.42 18.53 9.06
N MET A 158 -6.12 18.39 8.77
CA MET A 158 -5.59 17.21 8.10
C MET A 158 -5.74 15.94 8.95
N TYR A 159 -5.59 16.04 10.27
CA TYR A 159 -5.80 14.94 11.21
C TYR A 159 -7.23 14.39 11.14
N GLU A 160 -8.21 15.29 11.12
CA GLU A 160 -9.62 14.93 10.99
C GLU A 160 -9.91 14.27 9.65
N GLU A 161 -9.38 14.84 8.56
CA GLU A 161 -9.56 14.29 7.23
C GLU A 161 -8.90 12.90 7.09
N ILE A 162 -7.72 12.69 7.67
CA ILE A 162 -7.06 11.37 7.73
C ILE A 162 -7.96 10.36 8.46
N LEU A 163 -8.54 10.73 9.59
CA LEU A 163 -9.50 9.88 10.32
C LEU A 163 -10.73 9.54 9.48
N GLU A 164 -11.27 10.49 8.70
CA GLU A 164 -12.38 10.23 7.77
C GLU A 164 -11.98 9.23 6.68
N VAL A 165 -10.81 9.39 6.08
CA VAL A 165 -10.29 8.46 5.05
C VAL A 165 -10.07 7.06 5.61
N LEU A 166 -9.51 6.94 6.82
CA LEU A 166 -9.32 5.65 7.48
C LEU A 166 -10.65 4.93 7.72
N LYS A 167 -11.66 5.65 8.25
CA LYS A 167 -13.00 5.11 8.48
C LYS A 167 -13.69 4.72 7.19
N TYR A 168 -13.59 5.57 6.16
CA TYR A 168 -14.11 5.26 4.84
C TYR A 168 -13.48 3.97 4.30
N ASN A 169 -12.15 3.83 4.35
CA ASN A 169 -11.47 2.62 3.91
C ASN A 169 -11.94 1.38 4.67
N LEU A 170 -12.09 1.46 6.00
CA LEU A 170 -12.56 0.35 6.83
C LEU A 170 -13.99 -0.10 6.45
N ASN A 171 -14.88 0.86 6.14
CA ASN A 171 -16.26 0.57 5.71
C ASN A 171 -16.35 0.02 4.28
N HIS A 172 -15.29 0.17 3.48
CA HIS A 172 -15.27 -0.17 2.05
C HIS A 172 -14.29 -1.29 1.70
N ILE A 173 -13.95 -2.16 2.66
CA ILE A 173 -13.11 -3.33 2.43
C ILE A 173 -13.82 -4.32 1.51
N LYS A 174 -13.16 -4.66 0.38
CA LYS A 174 -13.73 -5.52 -0.67
C LYS A 174 -13.19 -6.94 -0.66
N VAL A 175 -12.06 -7.17 0.00
CA VAL A 175 -11.36 -8.45 0.02
C VAL A 175 -11.16 -8.87 1.46
N LYS A 176 -11.49 -10.13 1.75
CA LYS A 176 -11.25 -10.71 3.07
C LYS A 176 -9.74 -10.84 3.30
N THR A 177 -9.28 -10.23 4.40
CA THR A 177 -7.91 -10.35 4.88
C THR A 177 -7.74 -11.61 5.72
N LEU A 178 -6.52 -12.17 5.76
CA LEU A 178 -6.21 -13.38 6.53
C LEU A 178 -4.92 -13.16 7.34
N SER A 179 -4.76 -13.90 8.44
CA SER A 179 -3.46 -14.00 9.12
C SER A 179 -2.45 -14.70 8.20
N ASP A 180 -1.19 -14.33 8.30
CA ASP A 180 -0.09 -15.01 7.59
C ASP A 180 0.47 -16.22 8.36
N GLU A 181 0.01 -16.47 9.58
CA GLU A 181 0.39 -17.63 10.41
C GLU A 181 1.91 -17.78 10.59
N LEU A 182 2.65 -16.66 10.58
CA LEU A 182 4.08 -16.65 10.86
C LEU A 182 4.36 -16.83 12.35
N GLU A 183 5.51 -17.43 12.68
CA GLU A 183 5.98 -17.61 14.06
C GLU A 183 6.32 -16.29 14.77
N PHE A 184 6.40 -15.19 14.02
CA PHE A 184 6.65 -13.85 14.52
C PHE A 184 5.55 -12.89 14.07
N GLU A 185 5.35 -11.81 14.83
CA GLU A 185 4.33 -10.81 14.49
C GLU A 185 4.80 -9.90 13.35
N SER A 186 4.22 -10.07 12.15
CA SER A 186 4.54 -9.27 10.97
C SER A 186 3.81 -7.93 10.90
N ASN A 187 2.65 -7.80 11.57
CA ASN A 187 1.70 -6.68 11.40
C ASN A 187 1.09 -6.55 10.00
N LEU A 188 1.20 -7.60 9.19
CA LEU A 188 0.64 -7.69 7.85
C LEU A 188 -0.48 -8.73 7.83
N GLU A 189 -1.42 -8.53 6.93
CA GLU A 189 -2.52 -9.46 6.64
C GLU A 189 -2.45 -9.85 5.17
N VAL A 190 -2.61 -11.14 4.91
CA VAL A 190 -2.66 -11.67 3.56
C VAL A 190 -3.88 -11.10 2.83
N HIS A 191 -3.70 -10.82 1.54
CA HIS A 191 -4.61 -10.13 0.62
C HIS A 191 -4.76 -8.63 0.81
N SER A 192 -4.11 -8.04 1.82
CA SER A 192 -4.02 -6.59 1.95
C SER A 192 -2.89 -5.99 1.12
N THR A 193 -3.02 -4.68 0.91
CA THR A 193 -2.18 -3.85 0.07
C THR A 193 -1.24 -2.99 0.91
N TYR A 194 0.04 -3.03 0.60
CA TYR A 194 1.10 -2.34 1.33
C TYR A 194 2.06 -1.60 0.41
N THR A 195 2.46 -0.39 0.79
CA THR A 195 3.59 0.29 0.16
C THR A 195 4.89 -0.42 0.53
N LYS A 196 5.94 -0.22 -0.28
CA LYS A 196 7.28 -0.73 0.05
C LYS A 196 7.73 -0.23 1.42
N GLU A 197 7.46 1.03 1.74
CA GLU A 197 7.87 1.65 2.99
C GLU A 197 7.11 1.09 4.19
N GLN A 198 5.83 0.72 4.05
CA GLN A 198 5.07 -0.01 5.07
C GLN A 198 5.66 -1.41 5.30
N ILE A 199 5.97 -2.15 4.22
CA ILE A 199 6.60 -3.48 4.31
C ILE A 199 7.93 -3.37 5.07
N LEU A 200 8.79 -2.43 4.69
CA LEU A 200 10.08 -2.24 5.35
C LEU A 200 9.94 -1.83 6.83
N ALA A 201 8.90 -1.08 7.20
CA ALA A 201 8.63 -0.70 8.59
C ALA A 201 8.11 -1.89 9.41
N ALA A 202 7.20 -2.69 8.84
CA ALA A 202 6.68 -3.92 9.44
C ALA A 202 7.82 -4.89 9.84
N PHE A 203 8.82 -5.04 8.96
CA PHE A 203 9.99 -5.88 9.22
C PHE A 203 11.17 -5.15 9.88
N GLY A 204 10.96 -3.96 10.44
CA GLY A 204 11.96 -3.22 11.23
C GLY A 204 13.18 -2.70 10.46
N LYS A 205 13.14 -2.68 9.12
CA LYS A 205 14.21 -2.13 8.29
C LYS A 205 14.10 -0.61 8.17
N ASN A 206 12.88 -0.09 7.99
CA ASN A 206 12.60 1.32 8.18
C ASN A 206 12.37 1.59 9.67
N THR A 207 13.03 2.61 10.22
CA THR A 207 13.01 2.95 11.65
C THR A 207 12.75 4.45 11.87
N ILE A 208 12.62 4.89 13.13
CA ILE A 208 12.57 6.31 13.48
C ILE A 208 13.76 7.08 12.87
N ASP A 209 14.95 6.49 12.95
CA ASP A 209 16.18 7.14 12.52
C ASP A 209 16.33 7.22 11.00
N LYS A 210 15.98 6.15 10.28
CA LYS A 210 16.38 6.00 8.87
C LYS A 210 15.44 5.15 8.03
N GLN A 211 15.49 5.43 6.73
CA GLN A 211 14.93 4.55 5.71
C GLN A 211 15.97 3.55 5.23
N TYR A 212 15.53 2.32 5.01
CA TYR A 212 16.36 1.28 4.43
C TYR A 212 16.40 1.44 2.90
N PRO A 213 17.59 1.59 2.28
CA PRO A 213 17.71 1.81 0.85
C PRO A 213 17.60 0.49 0.07
N LEU A 214 16.41 -0.11 0.02
CA LEU A 214 16.17 -1.33 -0.75
C LEU A 214 16.29 -1.03 -2.26
N ARG A 215 17.32 -1.59 -2.90
CA ARG A 215 17.61 -1.43 -4.34
C ARG A 215 17.11 -2.60 -5.19
N GLU A 216 17.13 -3.81 -4.63
CA GLU A 216 16.70 -5.03 -5.31
C GLU A 216 15.25 -5.38 -4.95
N GLY A 217 14.60 -6.16 -5.81
CA GLY A 217 13.23 -6.65 -5.56
C GLY A 217 13.15 -7.77 -4.53
N VAL A 218 14.25 -8.10 -3.85
CA VAL A 218 14.29 -9.13 -2.81
C VAL A 218 15.08 -8.63 -1.60
N LEU A 219 14.62 -8.99 -0.41
CA LEU A 219 15.27 -8.68 0.85
C LEU A 219 15.30 -9.94 1.72
N TYR A 220 16.49 -10.35 2.14
CA TYR A 220 16.65 -11.37 3.17
C TYR A 220 16.83 -10.72 4.55
N ILE A 221 16.11 -11.23 5.54
CA ILE A 221 16.20 -10.82 6.94
C ILE A 221 16.62 -12.03 7.76
N GLU A 222 17.92 -12.09 8.07
CA GLU A 222 18.54 -13.22 8.73
C GLU A 222 18.00 -13.44 10.14
N GLU A 223 17.70 -12.35 10.87
CA GLU A 223 17.26 -12.39 12.26
C GLU A 223 15.94 -13.17 12.46
N ILE A 224 15.10 -13.19 11.43
CA ILE A 224 13.81 -13.91 11.39
C ILE A 224 13.74 -14.94 10.26
N LYS A 225 14.90 -15.29 9.66
CA LYS A 225 15.03 -16.23 8.53
C LYS A 225 13.92 -16.08 7.49
N THR A 226 13.83 -14.89 6.89
CA THR A 226 12.72 -14.55 5.99
C THR A 226 13.23 -13.86 4.74
N ASP A 227 12.90 -14.40 3.57
CA ASP A 227 13.05 -13.72 2.29
C ASP A 227 11.73 -13.07 1.87
N ILE A 228 11.80 -11.78 1.57
CA ILE A 228 10.69 -10.94 1.11
C ILE A 228 10.86 -10.70 -0.39
N PHE A 229 9.90 -11.14 -1.20
CA PHE A 229 9.91 -10.96 -2.65
C PHE A 229 8.94 -9.84 -3.04
N LEU A 230 9.47 -8.75 -3.56
CA LEU A 230 8.72 -7.62 -4.12
C LEU A 230 8.62 -7.76 -5.64
N ILE A 231 7.54 -8.37 -6.09
CA ILE A 231 7.33 -8.83 -7.47
C ILE A 231 6.50 -7.80 -8.24
N THR A 232 6.98 -7.44 -9.43
CA THR A 232 6.22 -6.61 -10.38
C THR A 232 5.94 -7.46 -11.62
N LEU A 233 4.67 -7.74 -11.89
CA LEU A 233 4.27 -8.65 -12.97
C LEU A 233 4.55 -8.03 -14.34
N ASN A 234 4.05 -6.83 -14.59
CA ASN A 234 4.32 -6.10 -15.83
C ASN A 234 5.69 -5.43 -15.78
N LYS A 235 6.70 -6.15 -16.24
CA LYS A 235 8.03 -5.60 -16.57
C LYS A 235 7.98 -4.92 -17.94
N VAL A 236 7.17 -3.87 -18.11
CA VAL A 236 7.22 -3.07 -19.35
C VAL A 236 8.51 -2.25 -19.33
N GLU A 237 9.59 -2.83 -19.84
CA GLU A 237 10.80 -2.09 -20.18
C GLU A 237 10.66 -1.53 -21.60
N LYS A 238 10.92 -0.23 -21.77
CA LYS A 238 10.78 0.49 -23.05
C LYS A 238 11.68 -0.03 -24.19
N HIS A 239 12.42 -1.13 -24.00
CA HIS A 239 13.49 -1.57 -24.92
C HIS A 239 13.58 -3.09 -25.17
N PHE A 240 12.56 -3.90 -24.86
CA PHE A 240 12.61 -5.34 -25.17
C PHE A 240 11.53 -5.80 -26.15
N SER A 241 11.94 -6.70 -27.07
CA SER A 241 11.10 -7.39 -28.06
C SER A 241 9.95 -8.16 -27.39
N PRO A 242 8.75 -8.24 -28.00
CA PRO A 242 7.55 -8.90 -27.44
C PRO A 242 7.64 -10.43 -27.25
N SER A 243 8.83 -11.02 -27.37
CA SER A 243 9.07 -12.47 -27.32
C SER A 243 9.61 -12.98 -25.97
N THR A 244 9.87 -12.11 -25.00
CA THR A 244 10.31 -12.51 -23.65
C THR A 244 9.11 -12.47 -22.72
N MET A 245 8.39 -13.59 -22.63
CA MET A 245 7.20 -13.74 -21.78
C MET A 245 7.48 -13.36 -20.32
N TYR A 246 6.42 -12.93 -19.63
CA TYR A 246 6.38 -12.63 -18.21
C TYR A 246 6.96 -13.78 -17.37
N GLU A 247 8.05 -13.50 -16.68
CA GLU A 247 8.75 -14.50 -15.84
C GLU A 247 8.05 -14.73 -14.50
N ASP A 248 7.19 -13.80 -14.08
CA ASP A 248 6.51 -13.83 -12.79
C ASP A 248 4.98 -13.79 -13.02
N TYR A 249 4.26 -14.85 -12.63
CA TYR A 249 2.81 -14.96 -12.87
C TYR A 249 2.12 -15.97 -11.94
N ALA A 250 0.83 -15.78 -11.68
CA ALA A 250 0.01 -16.83 -11.05
C ALA A 250 -0.29 -17.92 -12.08
N ILE A 251 0.07 -19.16 -11.75
CA ILE A 251 -0.29 -20.35 -12.53
C ILE A 251 -1.77 -20.69 -12.29
N ASN A 252 -2.20 -20.56 -11.03
CA ASN A 252 -3.60 -20.67 -10.61
C ASN A 252 -3.78 -19.95 -9.26
N ASP A 253 -4.90 -20.20 -8.58
CA ASP A 253 -5.25 -19.59 -7.29
C ASP A 253 -4.34 -20.00 -6.12
N LYS A 254 -3.45 -20.99 -6.29
CA LYS A 254 -2.52 -21.48 -5.26
C LYS A 254 -1.07 -21.54 -5.71
N LEU A 255 -0.79 -21.54 -7.00
CA LEU A 255 0.55 -21.70 -7.56
C LEU A 255 1.02 -20.41 -8.23
N PHE A 256 2.23 -19.99 -7.92
CA PHE A 256 2.85 -18.79 -8.45
C PHE A 256 4.24 -19.12 -9.03
N ASN A 257 4.45 -18.79 -10.29
CA ASN A 257 5.76 -18.87 -10.92
C ASN A 257 6.54 -17.59 -10.63
N TRP A 258 7.77 -17.73 -10.16
CA TRP A 258 8.69 -16.62 -9.93
C TRP A 258 10.08 -16.95 -10.46
N GLN A 259 10.75 -15.97 -11.06
CA GLN A 259 12.13 -16.11 -11.48
C GLN A 259 13.07 -15.26 -10.62
N SER A 260 14.18 -15.87 -10.18
CA SER A 260 15.22 -15.17 -9.45
C SER A 260 15.90 -14.07 -10.28
N GLN A 261 16.65 -13.19 -9.63
CA GLN A 261 17.52 -12.25 -10.34
C GLN A 261 18.47 -12.99 -11.27
N SER A 262 18.79 -12.39 -12.42
CA SER A 262 19.62 -12.97 -13.48
C SER A 262 21.00 -13.47 -13.04
N ARG A 263 21.50 -12.97 -11.89
CA ARG A 263 22.80 -13.37 -11.33
C ARG A 263 22.71 -14.45 -10.26
N THR A 264 21.51 -14.75 -9.74
CA THR A 264 21.31 -15.75 -8.70
C THR A 264 21.41 -17.13 -9.33
N SER A 265 22.44 -17.90 -8.95
CA SER A 265 22.59 -19.29 -9.37
C SER A 265 22.01 -20.26 -8.35
N ILE A 266 21.59 -21.44 -8.80
CA ILE A 266 21.12 -22.52 -7.91
C ILE A 266 22.18 -22.92 -6.87
N ASP A 267 23.46 -22.90 -7.25
CA ASP A 267 24.58 -23.24 -6.35
C ASP A 267 24.99 -22.09 -5.42
N SER A 268 24.43 -20.88 -5.59
CA SER A 268 24.75 -19.75 -4.71
C SER A 268 24.10 -19.91 -3.33
N PRO A 269 24.63 -19.27 -2.27
CA PRO A 269 24.00 -19.28 -0.95
C PRO A 269 22.54 -18.81 -0.98
N THR A 270 22.21 -17.82 -1.81
CA THR A 270 20.84 -17.34 -2.01
C THR A 270 19.96 -18.38 -2.70
N GLY A 271 20.43 -18.99 -3.79
CA GLY A 271 19.70 -20.05 -4.49
C GLY A 271 19.43 -21.26 -3.60
N GLN A 272 20.45 -21.71 -2.86
CA GLN A 272 20.33 -22.80 -1.88
C GLN A 272 19.35 -22.46 -0.76
N ARG A 273 19.32 -21.21 -0.29
CA ARG A 273 18.34 -20.76 0.70
C ARG A 273 16.91 -20.86 0.18
N TYR A 274 16.66 -20.47 -1.07
CA TYR A 274 15.32 -20.57 -1.67
C TYR A 274 14.87 -22.02 -1.82
N VAL A 275 15.71 -22.89 -2.38
CA VAL A 275 15.27 -24.28 -2.67
C VAL A 275 15.23 -25.19 -1.45
N ASN A 276 16.02 -24.88 -0.41
CA ASN A 276 16.03 -25.61 0.86
C ASN A 276 15.28 -24.86 1.97
N HIS A 277 14.42 -23.90 1.63
CA HIS A 277 13.83 -23.00 2.63
C HIS A 277 13.02 -23.78 3.69
N MET A 278 12.27 -24.82 3.29
CA MET A 278 11.51 -25.66 4.21
C MET A 278 12.42 -26.39 5.21
N ASN A 279 13.56 -26.92 4.75
CA ASN A 279 14.50 -27.65 5.60
C ASN A 279 15.26 -26.74 6.58
N THR A 280 15.41 -25.45 6.23
CA THR A 280 16.14 -24.46 7.03
C THR A 280 15.23 -23.58 7.90
N ASN A 281 13.92 -23.84 7.86
CA ASN A 281 12.86 -23.02 8.44
C ASN A 281 12.96 -21.55 8.01
N ASN A 282 13.24 -21.34 6.71
CA ASN A 282 13.28 -20.02 6.09
C ASN A 282 11.93 -19.71 5.42
N ASN A 283 11.35 -18.57 5.79
CA ASN A 283 10.07 -18.11 5.25
C ASN A 283 10.27 -17.42 3.90
N ILE A 284 9.33 -17.65 2.97
CA ILE A 284 9.29 -16.98 1.67
C ILE A 284 7.98 -16.20 1.59
N LEU A 285 8.07 -14.87 1.52
CA LEU A 285 6.91 -13.98 1.53
C LEU A 285 6.74 -13.26 0.20
N LEU A 286 5.58 -13.40 -0.44
CA LEU A 286 5.32 -12.83 -1.76
C LEU A 286 4.48 -11.55 -1.67
N PHE A 287 5.01 -10.46 -2.22
CA PHE A 287 4.31 -9.19 -2.38
C PHE A 287 4.26 -8.84 -3.86
N VAL A 288 3.07 -8.74 -4.43
CA VAL A 288 2.89 -8.63 -5.88
C VAL A 288 2.19 -7.34 -6.25
N ARG A 289 2.65 -6.70 -7.33
CA ARG A 289 1.94 -5.59 -7.98
C ARG A 289 1.94 -5.78 -9.48
N GLU A 290 0.91 -5.23 -10.12
CA GLU A 290 0.80 -5.28 -11.58
C GLU A 290 1.90 -4.43 -12.23
N ASN A 291 1.98 -3.13 -11.91
CA ASN A 291 2.89 -2.19 -12.54
C ASN A 291 3.74 -1.47 -11.48
N LYS A 292 4.91 -0.94 -11.85
CA LYS A 292 5.72 -0.11 -10.91
C LYS A 292 5.01 1.18 -10.53
N ARG A 293 4.28 1.76 -11.47
CA ARG A 293 3.50 2.98 -11.31
C ARG A 293 2.14 2.81 -11.94
N GLU A 294 1.15 3.44 -11.33
CA GLU A 294 -0.19 3.58 -11.87
C GLU A 294 -0.59 5.04 -11.70
N ASP A 295 -1.02 5.69 -12.79
CA ASP A 295 -1.43 7.10 -12.81
C ASP A 295 -0.38 8.07 -12.24
N GLY A 296 0.90 7.82 -12.54
CA GLY A 296 2.02 8.65 -12.09
C GLY A 296 2.45 8.44 -10.63
N ILE A 297 1.81 7.53 -9.90
CA ILE A 297 2.09 7.22 -8.50
C ILE A 297 2.70 5.82 -8.42
N THR A 298 3.65 5.60 -7.51
CA THR A 298 4.19 4.26 -7.23
C THR A 298 3.08 3.33 -6.75
N SER A 299 2.90 2.19 -7.41
CA SER A 299 1.87 1.22 -7.02
C SER A 299 2.30 0.44 -5.78
N PRO A 300 1.39 0.22 -4.81
CA PRO A 300 1.62 -0.65 -3.68
C PRO A 300 1.60 -2.13 -4.12
N TYR A 301 1.95 -3.02 -3.21
CA TYR A 301 1.96 -4.47 -3.39
C TYR A 301 0.83 -5.13 -2.61
N ILE A 302 0.16 -6.10 -3.21
CA ILE A 302 -0.74 -7.02 -2.53
C ILE A 302 0.12 -8.11 -1.87
N TYR A 303 -0.06 -8.34 -0.57
CA TYR A 303 0.60 -9.42 0.14
C TYR A 303 -0.10 -10.75 -0.14
N LEU A 304 0.58 -11.70 -0.79
CA LEU A 304 0.04 -13.03 -1.08
C LEU A 304 0.26 -14.02 0.06
N GLY A 305 1.01 -13.61 1.09
CA GLY A 305 1.34 -14.45 2.24
C GLY A 305 2.60 -15.29 2.04
N PRO A 306 2.83 -16.23 2.97
CA PRO A 306 3.93 -17.18 2.87
C PRO A 306 3.68 -18.23 1.78
N ALA A 307 4.76 -18.75 1.22
CA ALA A 307 4.70 -19.78 0.20
C ALA A 307 5.76 -20.86 0.39
N ASP A 308 5.44 -22.07 -0.08
CA ASP A 308 6.30 -23.25 0.00
C ASP A 308 6.74 -23.68 -1.40
N ILE A 309 8.00 -24.12 -1.54
CA ILE A 309 8.52 -24.56 -2.82
C ILE A 309 7.82 -25.83 -3.30
N VAL A 310 7.46 -25.86 -4.60
CA VAL A 310 6.91 -27.04 -5.28
C VAL A 310 7.94 -27.66 -6.21
N SER A 311 8.55 -26.83 -7.05
CA SER A 311 9.55 -27.25 -8.02
C SER A 311 10.41 -26.07 -8.43
N TYR A 312 11.61 -26.35 -8.92
CA TYR A 312 12.47 -25.35 -9.53
C TYR A 312 13.13 -25.91 -10.79
N SER A 313 13.53 -25.01 -11.70
CA SER A 313 14.27 -25.33 -12.91
C SER A 313 15.19 -24.18 -13.32
N GLY A 314 16.12 -24.45 -14.22
CA GLY A 314 17.18 -23.50 -14.54
C GLY A 314 18.26 -23.45 -13.45
N SER A 315 19.36 -22.77 -13.76
CA SER A 315 20.47 -22.60 -12.83
C SER A 315 20.70 -21.11 -12.55
N LYS A 316 20.84 -20.28 -13.59
CA LYS A 316 21.08 -18.84 -13.47
C LYS A 316 20.39 -18.10 -14.62
N PRO A 317 19.18 -17.53 -14.42
CA PRO A 317 18.40 -17.51 -13.17
C PRO A 317 17.69 -18.85 -12.86
N ILE A 318 17.13 -18.95 -11.66
CA ILE A 318 16.30 -20.05 -11.18
C ILE A 318 14.83 -19.67 -11.41
N ASN A 319 14.06 -20.54 -12.04
CA ASN A 319 12.59 -20.47 -12.07
C ASN A 319 12.05 -21.34 -10.95
N ILE A 320 11.19 -20.79 -10.09
CA ILE A 320 10.64 -21.48 -8.92
C ILE A 320 9.11 -21.39 -8.98
N VAL A 321 8.47 -22.53 -8.77
CA VAL A 321 7.03 -22.61 -8.54
C VAL A 321 6.80 -22.65 -7.03
N TRP A 322 6.12 -21.62 -6.54
CA TRP A 322 5.71 -21.46 -5.15
C TRP A 322 4.25 -21.85 -4.98
N LYS A 323 3.94 -22.59 -3.92
CA LYS A 323 2.58 -22.86 -3.45
C LYS A 323 2.24 -21.89 -2.33
N LEU A 324 1.29 -21.01 -2.57
CA LEU A 324 0.77 -20.09 -1.57
C LEU A 324 0.04 -20.87 -0.46
N LYS A 325 0.28 -20.50 0.79
CA LYS A 325 -0.46 -21.08 1.94
C LYS A 325 -1.93 -20.67 1.93
N ASN A 326 -2.23 -19.49 1.40
CA ASN A 326 -3.58 -18.94 1.25
C ASN A 326 -3.99 -18.90 -0.23
N THR A 327 -5.24 -19.26 -0.50
CA THR A 327 -5.78 -19.24 -1.88
C THR A 327 -6.11 -17.81 -2.30
N LEU A 328 -5.72 -17.43 -3.51
CA LEU A 328 -5.99 -16.10 -4.06
C LEU A 328 -7.51 -15.89 -4.25
N PRO A 329 -8.07 -14.80 -3.70
CA PRO A 329 -9.42 -14.36 -4.04
C PRO A 329 -9.52 -14.08 -5.54
N ALA A 330 -10.66 -14.36 -6.15
CA ALA A 330 -10.86 -14.17 -7.60
C ALA A 330 -10.53 -12.74 -8.07
N SER A 331 -10.82 -11.73 -7.25
CA SER A 331 -10.49 -10.32 -7.55
C SER A 331 -8.98 -10.04 -7.60
N ILE A 332 -8.17 -10.81 -6.87
CA ILE A 332 -6.70 -10.75 -6.89
C ILE A 332 -6.18 -11.63 -8.02
N ALA A 333 -6.69 -12.87 -8.17
CA ALA A 333 -6.31 -13.78 -9.24
C ALA A 333 -6.45 -13.12 -10.62
N VAL A 334 -7.60 -12.46 -10.89
CA VAL A 334 -7.81 -11.71 -12.14
C VAL A 334 -6.80 -10.58 -12.34
N LYS A 335 -6.37 -9.88 -11.29
CA LYS A 335 -5.34 -8.83 -11.40
C LYS A 335 -3.97 -9.41 -11.70
N VAL A 336 -3.67 -10.60 -11.16
CA VAL A 336 -2.39 -11.28 -11.34
C VAL A 336 -2.34 -11.99 -12.71
N GLU A 337 -3.46 -12.50 -13.21
CA GLU A 337 -3.60 -13.09 -14.55
C GLU A 337 -3.61 -12.03 -15.66
N LYS A 338 -4.26 -10.88 -15.47
CA LYS A 338 -4.32 -9.78 -16.47
C LYS A 338 -2.96 -9.14 -16.78
N ALA A 339 -1.92 -9.48 -16.01
CA ALA A 339 -0.55 -9.07 -16.25
C ALA A 339 0.20 -10.02 -17.21
N LEU A 340 -0.46 -11.08 -17.70
CA LEU A 340 -0.06 -11.90 -18.85
C LEU A 340 -0.62 -11.32 -20.15
#